data_AF-A0A958GCZ5-F1
#
_entry.id   AF-A0A958GCZ5-F1
#
_cell.length_a   1.000
_cell.length_b   1.000
_cell.length_c   1.000
_cell.angle_alpha   90.00
_cell.angle_beta   90.00
_cell.angle_gamma   90.00
#
_symmetry.space_group_name_H-M   'P 1'
#
loop_
_entity.id
_entity.type
_entity.pdbx_description
1 polymer ?
#
loop_
_entity_poly.entity_id
_entity_poly.type
_entity_poly.pdbx_seq_one_letter_code
_entity_poly.pdbx_strand_id
1 'polypeptide(L)'
;MRKEKIMTKDPLLDYLSQKPETKKFFEFNFFDDKDRLAAVNNAAKRPLHPQVLSVLTELNSGICKEVDASLEKLRSNPSAVVVTGQQLGFLGGPLHTLYKTITCIFYAKFLEKETGVSVVPVF
;
A
#
# COMPACT_ATOMS: atom_id res chain seq x y z
N MET A 1 1.61 9.77 36.94
CA MET A 1 1.47 9.15 35.60
C MET A 1 0.01 9.18 35.18
N ARG A 2 -0.39 10.11 34.29
CA ARG A 2 -1.73 10.08 33.70
C ARG A 2 -1.80 8.85 32.79
N LYS A 3 -2.64 7.88 33.13
CA LYS A 3 -3.06 6.83 32.19
C LYS A 3 -3.78 7.57 31.06
N GLU A 4 -3.11 7.80 29.93
CA GLU A 4 -3.84 8.10 28.71
C GLU A 4 -4.84 6.97 28.54
N LYS A 5 -6.13 7.34 28.51
CA LYS A 5 -7.23 6.41 28.39
C LYS A 5 -6.99 5.68 27.08
N ILE A 6 -6.49 4.45 27.18
CA ILE A 6 -6.31 3.53 26.06
C ILE A 6 -7.65 3.56 25.30
N MET A 7 -7.56 3.53 23.97
CA MET A 7 -8.68 3.35 23.04
C MET A 7 -9.76 2.43 23.63
N THR A 8 -11.00 2.56 23.18
CA THR A 8 -12.07 1.69 23.67
C THR A 8 -11.70 0.20 23.47
N LYS A 9 -12.50 -0.73 24.00
CA LYS A 9 -12.19 -2.17 23.97
C LYS A 9 -11.84 -2.74 22.59
N ASP A 10 -12.14 -2.03 21.49
CA ASP A 10 -11.77 -2.40 20.12
C ASP A 10 -11.09 -1.24 19.34
N PRO A 11 -9.75 -1.21 19.30
CA PRO A 11 -8.97 -0.22 18.56
C PRO A 11 -9.22 -0.20 17.04
N LEU A 12 -9.56 -1.35 16.45
CA LEU A 12 -9.82 -1.43 15.01
C LEU A 12 -11.14 -0.74 14.69
N LEU A 13 -12.20 -1.03 15.46
CA LEU A 13 -13.48 -0.35 15.30
C LEU A 13 -13.36 1.15 15.55
N ASP A 14 -12.54 1.57 16.52
CA ASP A 14 -12.28 2.99 16.77
C ASP A 14 -11.66 3.69 15.55
N TYR A 15 -10.69 3.03 14.90
CA TYR A 15 -10.06 3.53 13.68
C TYR A 15 -11.03 3.57 12.50
N LEU A 16 -11.76 2.49 12.27
CA LEU A 16 -12.75 2.40 11.18
C LEU A 16 -13.90 3.40 11.36
N SER A 17 -14.25 3.74 12.60
CA SER A 17 -15.25 4.77 12.92
C SER A 17 -14.70 6.19 12.90
N GLN A 18 -13.43 6.38 12.51
CA GLN A 18 -12.73 7.67 12.44
C GLN A 18 -12.78 8.47 13.76
N LYS A 19 -12.67 7.77 14.90
CA LYS A 19 -12.68 8.44 16.21
C LYS A 19 -11.48 9.40 16.33
N PRO A 20 -11.67 10.66 16.78
CA PRO A 20 -10.61 11.67 16.81
C PRO A 20 -9.34 11.25 17.55
N GLU A 21 -9.48 10.41 18.58
CA GLU A 21 -8.39 9.90 19.41
C GLU A 21 -7.42 8.99 18.63
N THR A 22 -7.87 8.40 17.52
CA THR A 22 -7.04 7.50 16.69
C THR A 22 -6.09 8.28 15.77
N LYS A 23 -6.41 9.54 15.46
CA LYS A 23 -5.65 10.37 14.51
C LYS A 23 -4.18 10.53 14.89
N LYS A 24 -3.87 10.56 16.19
CA LYS A 24 -2.49 10.72 16.67
C LYS A 24 -1.56 9.54 16.37
N PHE A 25 -2.11 8.38 15.97
CA PHE A 25 -1.34 7.17 15.68
C PHE A 25 -1.01 6.99 14.20
N PHE A 26 -1.59 7.81 13.31
CA PHE A 26 -1.41 7.68 11.86
C PHE A 26 -0.97 9.02 11.27
N GLU A 27 -0.04 8.98 10.33
CA GLU A 27 0.53 10.19 9.71
C GLU A 27 -0.49 10.93 8.83
N PHE A 28 -1.43 10.20 8.22
CA PHE A 28 -2.47 10.75 7.35
C PHE A 28 -3.78 9.96 7.50
N ASN A 29 -4.91 10.59 7.15
CA ASN A 29 -6.21 9.94 7.17
C ASN A 29 -6.55 9.33 5.79
N PHE A 30 -6.46 8.02 5.67
CA PHE A 30 -6.76 7.37 4.39
C PHE A 30 -8.24 7.48 3.95
N PHE A 31 -9.17 7.84 4.84
CA PHE A 31 -10.57 8.06 4.46
C PHE A 31 -10.78 9.42 3.76
N ASP A 32 -9.84 10.36 3.90
CA ASP A 32 -9.92 11.68 3.29
C ASP A 32 -9.15 11.72 1.96
N ASP A 33 -9.83 12.19 0.92
CA ASP A 33 -9.30 12.22 -0.45
C ASP A 33 -8.07 13.12 -0.58
N LYS A 34 -8.02 14.25 0.15
CA LYS A 34 -6.88 15.18 0.09
C LYS A 34 -5.65 14.60 0.77
N ASP A 35 -5.85 13.94 1.90
CA ASP A 35 -4.78 13.24 2.61
C ASP A 35 -4.23 12.08 1.77
N ARG A 36 -5.10 11.27 1.12
CA ARG A 36 -4.66 10.22 0.19
C ARG A 36 -3.85 10.79 -0.97
N LEU A 37 -4.35 11.84 -1.62
CA LEU A 37 -3.65 12.50 -2.73
C LEU A 37 -2.27 13.02 -2.28
N ALA A 38 -2.19 13.64 -1.10
CA ALA A 38 -0.92 14.12 -0.55
C ALA A 38 0.04 12.96 -0.25
N ALA A 39 -0.44 11.88 0.36
CA ALA A 39 0.36 10.71 0.71
C ALA A 39 0.95 10.03 -0.55
N VAL A 40 0.13 9.82 -1.58
CA VAL A 40 0.58 9.21 -2.85
C VAL A 40 1.60 10.10 -3.55
N ASN A 41 1.34 11.41 -3.65
CA ASN A 41 2.31 12.34 -4.25
C ASN A 41 3.62 12.41 -3.48
N ASN A 42 3.58 12.35 -2.14
CA ASN A 42 4.78 12.35 -1.31
C ASN A 42 5.57 11.04 -1.45
N ALA A 43 4.90 9.89 -1.53
CA ALA A 43 5.54 8.61 -1.85
C ALA A 43 6.21 8.66 -3.23
N ALA A 44 5.52 9.23 -4.24
CA ALA A 44 6.01 9.27 -5.61
C ALA A 44 7.21 10.20 -5.86
N LYS A 45 7.45 11.15 -4.95
CA LYS A 45 8.67 11.98 -4.95
C LYS A 45 9.92 11.21 -4.53
N ARG A 46 9.77 10.02 -3.94
CA ARG A 46 10.89 9.20 -3.44
C ARG A 46 11.21 8.14 -4.49
N PRO A 47 12.25 8.32 -5.32
CA PRO A 47 12.58 7.33 -6.34
C PRO A 47 12.96 6.00 -5.68
N LEU A 48 12.57 4.90 -6.32
CA LEU A 48 12.99 3.57 -5.91
C LEU A 48 14.52 3.45 -6.08
N HIS A 49 15.19 2.88 -5.07
CA HIS A 49 16.64 2.70 -5.14
C HIS A 49 17.01 1.76 -6.29
N PRO A 50 17.98 2.10 -7.16
CA PRO A 50 18.29 1.30 -8.36
C PRO A 50 18.62 -0.17 -8.07
N GLN A 51 19.29 -0.45 -6.95
CA GLN A 51 19.58 -1.84 -6.55
C GLN A 51 18.32 -2.63 -6.20
N VAL A 52 17.31 -1.99 -5.59
CA VAL A 52 16.04 -2.66 -5.28
C VAL A 52 15.30 -2.99 -6.57
N LEU A 53 15.24 -2.04 -7.51
CA LEU A 53 14.66 -2.26 -8.83
C LEU A 53 15.36 -3.39 -9.61
N SER A 54 16.69 -3.47 -9.50
CA SER A 54 17.48 -4.56 -10.11
C SER A 54 17.08 -5.92 -9.55
N VAL A 55 17.04 -6.06 -8.23
CA VAL A 55 16.66 -7.32 -7.56
C VAL A 55 15.20 -7.69 -7.88
N LEU A 56 14.28 -6.72 -7.87
CA LEU A 56 12.89 -6.95 -8.24
C LEU A 56 12.77 -7.41 -9.70
N THR A 57 13.54 -6.81 -10.61
CA THR A 57 13.55 -7.21 -12.02
C THR A 57 14.08 -8.63 -12.16
N GLU A 58 15.22 -8.96 -11.53
CA GLU A 58 15.83 -10.29 -11.60
C GLU A 58 14.89 -11.40 -11.10
N LEU A 59 14.17 -11.15 -10.01
CA LEU A 59 13.27 -12.14 -9.42
C LEU A 59 11.95 -12.33 -10.18
N ASN A 60 11.50 -11.33 -10.93
CA ASN A 60 10.12 -11.29 -11.43
C ASN A 60 9.98 -11.16 -12.95
N SER A 61 11.02 -10.76 -13.67
CA SER A 61 10.92 -10.54 -15.12
C SER A 61 10.54 -11.82 -15.85
N GLY A 62 9.58 -11.72 -16.78
CA GLY A 62 9.15 -12.85 -17.61
C GLY A 62 8.17 -13.82 -16.94
N ILE A 63 7.72 -13.57 -15.70
CA ILE A 63 6.65 -14.36 -15.07
C ILE A 63 5.35 -14.21 -15.88
N CYS A 64 4.94 -12.97 -16.15
CA CYS A 64 3.85 -12.63 -17.05
C CYS A 64 3.93 -11.17 -17.48
N LYS A 65 3.15 -10.81 -18.52
CA LYS A 65 3.16 -9.46 -19.10
C LYS A 65 2.74 -8.38 -18.11
N GLU A 66 1.85 -8.70 -17.17
CA GLU A 66 1.36 -7.78 -16.14
C GLU A 66 2.45 -7.45 -15.11
N VAL A 67 3.28 -8.44 -14.77
CA VAL A 67 4.43 -8.25 -13.88
C VAL A 67 5.50 -7.42 -14.59
N ASP A 68 5.80 -7.70 -15.86
CA ASP A 68 6.74 -6.89 -16.64
C ASP A 68 6.25 -5.44 -16.77
N ALA A 69 4.96 -5.22 -17.05
CA ALA A 69 4.38 -3.88 -17.07
C ALA A 69 4.48 -3.17 -15.71
N SER A 70 4.36 -3.90 -14.60
CA SER A 70 4.53 -3.36 -13.24
C SER A 70 5.98 -2.97 -12.98
N LEU A 71 6.96 -3.77 -13.43
CA LEU A 71 8.39 -3.44 -13.37
C LEU A 71 8.69 -2.17 -14.19
N GLU A 72 8.14 -2.01 -15.39
CA GLU A 72 8.30 -0.78 -16.17
C GLU A 72 7.70 0.44 -15.46
N LYS A 73 6.52 0.30 -14.83
CA LYS A 73 5.93 1.38 -14.01
C LYS A 73 6.85 1.78 -12.85
N LEU A 74 7.49 0.81 -12.18
CA LEU A 74 8.47 1.10 -11.12
C LEU A 74 9.74 1.79 -11.63
N ARG A 75 10.12 1.57 -12.90
CA ARG A 75 11.23 2.30 -13.55
C ARG A 75 10.84 3.73 -13.89
N SER A 76 9.59 3.94 -14.30
CA SER A 76 9.08 5.27 -14.59
C SER A 76 8.96 6.10 -13.31
N ASN A 77 9.50 7.31 -13.34
CA ASN A 77 9.25 8.31 -12.30
C ASN A 77 8.29 9.38 -12.86
N PRO A 78 7.33 9.87 -12.06
CA PRO A 78 7.06 9.52 -10.66
C PRO A 78 6.16 8.26 -10.51
N SER A 79 6.43 7.41 -9.52
CA SER A 79 5.60 6.22 -9.21
C SER A 79 5.49 5.96 -7.70
N ALA A 80 4.36 5.40 -7.27
CA ALA A 80 4.10 4.98 -5.89
C ALA A 80 3.75 3.49 -5.84
N VAL A 81 3.73 2.91 -4.63
CA VAL A 81 3.37 1.51 -4.41
C VAL A 81 2.29 1.38 -3.35
N VAL A 82 1.32 0.50 -3.60
CA VAL A 82 0.49 -0.09 -2.54
C VAL A 82 1.17 -1.40 -2.17
N VAL A 83 1.53 -1.55 -0.90
CA VAL A 83 2.22 -2.75 -0.42
C VAL A 83 1.40 -3.45 0.66
N THR A 84 1.33 -4.77 0.58
CA THR A 84 0.85 -5.62 1.65
C THR A 84 1.71 -6.89 1.70
N GLY A 85 1.35 -7.85 2.56
CA GLY A 85 2.06 -9.11 2.62
C GLY A 85 1.43 -10.10 3.60
N GLN A 86 1.91 -11.33 3.51
CA GLN A 86 1.53 -12.44 4.38
C GLN A 86 2.66 -13.48 4.45
N GLN A 87 2.74 -14.23 5.55
CA GLN A 87 3.61 -15.42 5.60
C GLN A 87 3.18 -16.45 4.56
N LEU A 88 4.16 -17.11 3.93
CA LEU A 88 3.92 -18.20 2.99
C LEU A 88 3.22 -19.36 3.70
N GLY A 89 2.04 -19.73 3.22
CA GLY A 89 1.26 -20.85 3.71
C GLY A 89 1.13 -21.95 2.65
N PHE A 90 1.02 -23.20 3.09
CA PHE A 90 0.73 -24.32 2.19
C PHE A 90 -0.52 -24.02 1.34
N LEU A 91 -0.41 -24.21 0.02
CA LEU A 91 -1.47 -23.93 -0.96
C LEU A 91 -2.01 -22.48 -0.91
N GLY A 92 -1.17 -21.50 -0.61
CA GLY A 92 -1.56 -20.08 -0.52
C GLY A 92 -2.04 -19.65 0.87
N GLY A 93 -2.13 -20.59 1.81
CA GLY A 93 -2.48 -20.30 3.20
C GLY A 93 -3.94 -19.86 3.37
N PRO A 94 -4.23 -19.05 4.39
CA PRO A 94 -5.60 -18.61 4.68
C PRO A 94 -6.16 -17.68 3.60
N LEU A 95 -7.49 -17.63 3.46
CA LEU A 95 -8.17 -16.83 2.43
C LEU A 95 -7.81 -15.32 2.47
N HIS A 96 -7.42 -14.80 3.63
CA HIS A 96 -7.02 -13.39 3.71
C HIS A 96 -5.73 -13.08 2.94
N THR A 97 -4.90 -14.08 2.60
CA THR A 97 -3.79 -13.91 1.64
C THR A 97 -4.36 -13.42 0.31
N LEU A 98 -5.33 -14.15 -0.24
CA LEU A 98 -5.98 -13.81 -1.50
C LEU A 98 -6.72 -12.46 -1.41
N TYR A 99 -7.46 -12.22 -0.32
CA TYR A 99 -8.17 -10.95 -0.16
C TYR A 99 -7.22 -9.77 -0.08
N LYS A 100 -6.09 -9.88 0.64
CA LYS A 100 -5.06 -8.84 0.67
C LYS A 100 -4.46 -8.59 -0.71
N THR A 101 -4.13 -9.64 -1.47
CA THR A 101 -3.59 -9.50 -2.83
C THR A 101 -4.59 -8.78 -3.74
N ILE A 102 -5.85 -9.20 -3.73
CA ILE A 102 -6.92 -8.57 -4.51
C ILE A 102 -7.09 -7.10 -4.10
N THR A 103 -7.20 -6.82 -2.79
CA THR A 103 -7.32 -5.45 -2.28
C THR A 103 -6.13 -4.59 -2.71
N CYS A 104 -4.90 -5.11 -2.64
CA CYS A 104 -3.71 -4.40 -3.09
C CYS A 104 -3.80 -3.99 -4.57
N ILE A 105 -4.20 -4.92 -5.44
CA ILE A 105 -4.35 -4.67 -6.88
C ILE A 105 -5.44 -3.62 -7.15
N PHE A 106 -6.62 -3.78 -6.56
CA PHE A 106 -7.73 -2.86 -6.77
C PHE A 106 -7.45 -1.47 -6.18
N TYR A 107 -6.81 -1.41 -5.02
CA TYR A 107 -6.51 -0.15 -4.37
C TYR A 107 -5.40 0.61 -5.11
N ALA A 108 -4.39 -0.06 -5.65
CA ALA A 108 -3.41 0.57 -6.54
C ALA A 108 -4.09 1.22 -7.75
N LYS A 109 -4.99 0.50 -8.44
CA LYS A 109 -5.76 1.05 -9.58
C LYS A 109 -6.64 2.23 -9.17
N PHE A 110 -7.28 2.14 -7.99
CA PHE A 110 -8.10 3.22 -7.45
C PHE A 110 -7.26 4.48 -7.22
N LEU A 111 -6.12 4.37 -6.54
CA LEU A 111 -5.24 5.50 -6.28
C LEU A 111 -4.60 6.06 -7.55
N GLU A 112 -4.22 5.22 -8.52
CA GLU A 112 -3.71 5.66 -9.82
C GLU A 112 -4.75 6.51 -10.55
N LYS A 113 -6.03 6.09 -10.54
CA LYS A 113 -7.14 6.88 -11.11
C LYS A 113 -7.42 8.17 -10.34
N GLU A 114 -7.37 8.12 -9.01
CA GLU A 114 -7.67 9.26 -8.14
C GLU A 114 -6.58 10.35 -8.22
N THR A 115 -5.32 9.95 -8.34
CA THR A 115 -4.16 10.85 -8.20
C THR A 115 -3.43 11.16 -9.50
N GLY A 116 -3.61 10.34 -10.54
CA GLY A 116 -2.87 10.44 -11.80
C GLY A 116 -1.41 9.97 -11.72
N VAL A 117 -0.95 9.54 -10.55
CA VAL A 117 0.39 8.96 -10.34
C VAL A 117 0.33 7.47 -10.68
N SER A 118 1.36 6.93 -11.34
CA SER A 118 1.46 5.48 -11.54
C SER A 118 1.59 4.77 -10.19
N VAL A 119 0.67 3.87 -9.87
CA VAL A 119 0.68 3.12 -8.60
C VAL A 119 0.79 1.63 -8.87
N VAL A 120 1.81 0.98 -8.31
CA VAL A 120 2.13 -0.43 -8.53
C VAL A 120 1.75 -1.26 -7.30
N PRO A 121 0.96 -2.34 -7.43
CA PRO A 121 0.68 -3.24 -6.32
C PRO A 121 1.87 -4.17 -6.04
N VAL A 122 2.23 -4.31 -4.76
CA VAL A 122 3.30 -5.20 -4.27
C VAL A 122 2.74 -6.06 -3.14
N PHE A 123 2.88 -7.39 -3.26
CA PHE A 123 2.47 -8.36 -2.26
C PHE A 123 3.68 -9.18 -1.78
#